data_AF-A0A536ABQ5-F1
#
_entry.id   AF-A0A536ABQ5-F1
#
_cell.length_a   1.000
_cell.length_b   1.000
_cell.length_c   1.000
_cell.angle_alpha   90.00
_cell.angle_beta   90.00
_cell.angle_gamma   90.00
#
_symmetry.space_group_name_H-M   'P 1'
#
loop_
_entity.id
_entity.type
_entity.pdbx_description
1 polymer ?
#
loop_
_entity_poly.entity_id
_entity_poly.type
_entity_poly.pdbx_seq_one_letter_code
_entity_poly.pdbx_strand_id
1 'polypeptide(L)' 'MPSEREIRRRIRSIRNIQQVTKAMQTVAASRMRRSQQAVLASRPYEERLRAVLNDLAPYTDPETHPLLARRETK' A
#
# COMPACT_ATOMS: atom_id res chain seq x y z
N MET A 1 5.08 -46.35 -9.77
CA MET A 1 4.59 -45.23 -10.60
C MET A 1 3.28 -44.73 -10.01
N PRO A 2 3.00 -43.42 -9.99
CA PRO A 2 1.74 -42.91 -9.46
C PRO A 2 0.56 -43.48 -10.25
N SER A 3 -0.51 -43.84 -9.54
CA SER A 3 -1.71 -44.38 -10.19
C SER A 3 -2.43 -43.29 -10.98
N GLU A 4 -3.13 -43.67 -12.05
CA GLU A 4 -3.95 -42.74 -12.82
C GLU A 4 -4.95 -41.98 -11.94
N ARG A 5 -5.49 -42.65 -10.91
CA ARG A 5 -6.41 -42.06 -9.93
C ARG A 5 -5.78 -40.92 -9.14
N GLU A 6 -4.52 -41.06 -8.74
CA GLU A 6 -3.78 -40.02 -8.01
C GLU A 6 -3.51 -38.80 -8.89
N ILE A 7 -3.12 -39.01 -10.15
CA ILE A 7 -2.92 -37.92 -11.11
C ILE A 7 -4.22 -37.14 -11.31
N ARG A 8 -5.34 -37.82 -11.55
CA ARG A 8 -6.66 -37.18 -11.69
C ARG A 8 -7.06 -36.41 -10.42
N ARG A 9 -6.78 -36.94 -9.23
CA ARG A 9 -7.04 -36.25 -7.95
C ARG A 9 -6.18 -34.99 -7.82
N ARG A 10 -4.90 -35.05 -8.17
CA ARG A 10 -3.98 -33.89 -8.11
C ARG A 10 -4.40 -32.79 -9.08
N ILE A 11 -4.83 -33.13 -10.30
CA ILE A 11 -5.36 -32.16 -11.28
C ILE A 11 -6.57 -31.41 -10.70
N ARG A 12 -7.53 -32.12 -10.09
CA ARG A 12 -8.68 -31.47 -9.44
C ARG A 12 -8.27 -30.54 -8.31
N SER A 13 -7.33 -30.96 -7.46
CA SER A 13 -6.80 -30.13 -6.38
C SER A 13 -6.17 -28.83 -6.90
N ILE A 14 -5.31 -28.93 -7.91
CA ILE A 14 -4.65 -27.76 -8.51
C ILE A 14 -5.67 -26.82 -9.17
N ARG A 15 -6.70 -27.35 -9.85
CA ARG A 15 -7.78 -26.51 -10.41
C ARG A 15 -8.54 -25.75 -9.33
N ASN A 16 -8.83 -26.39 -8.19
CA ASN A 16 -9.46 -25.70 -7.06
C ASN A 16 -8.55 -24.59 -6.50
N ILE A 17 -7.26 -24.87 -6.32
CA ILE A 17 -6.27 -23.87 -5.87
C ILE A 17 -6.18 -22.70 -6.87
N GLN A 18 -6.23 -22.98 -8.17
CA GLN A 18 -6.24 -21.95 -9.21
C GLN A 18 -7.47 -21.03 -9.10
N GLN A 19 -8.66 -21.59 -8.82
CA GLN A 19 -9.87 -20.79 -8.62
C GLN A 19 -9.78 -19.91 -7.36
N VAL A 20 -9.28 -20.47 -6.25
CA VAL A 20 -9.08 -19.73 -4.99
C VAL A 20 -8.10 -18.58 -5.19
N THR A 21 -6.95 -18.84 -5.82
CA THR A 21 -5.95 -17.80 -6.09
C THR A 21 -6.47 -16.74 -7.06
N LYS A 22 -7.28 -17.12 -8.06
CA LYS A 22 -7.94 -16.16 -8.95
C LYS A 22 -8.91 -15.25 -8.20
N ALA A 23 -9.69 -15.79 -7.27
CA ALA A 23 -10.56 -14.98 -6.41
C ALA A 23 -9.73 -14.04 -5.52
N MET A 24 -8.64 -14.53 -4.92
CA MET A 24 -7.73 -13.69 -4.12
C MET A 24 -7.11 -12.55 -4.92
N GLN A 25 -6.77 -12.76 -6.20
CA GLN A 25 -6.28 -11.69 -7.08
C GLN A 25 -7.30 -10.56 -7.21
N THR A 26 -8.57 -10.90 -7.42
CA THR A 26 -9.66 -9.90 -7.49
C THR A 26 -9.85 -9.17 -6.16
N VAL A 27 -9.76 -9.88 -5.03
CA VAL A 27 -9.81 -9.26 -3.69
C VAL A 27 -8.64 -8.30 -3.49
N ALA A 28 -7.43 -8.69 -3.86
CA ALA A 28 -6.24 -7.83 -3.78
C ALA A 28 -6.37 -6.59 -4.65
N ALA A 29 -6.89 -6.73 -5.88
CA ALA A 29 -7.16 -5.60 -6.77
C ALA A 29 -8.18 -4.63 -6.16
N SER A 30 -9.24 -5.15 -5.52
CA SER A 30 -10.24 -4.32 -4.81
C SER A 30 -9.61 -3.57 -3.63
N ARG A 31 -8.75 -4.22 -2.84
CA ARG A 31 -8.01 -3.56 -1.75
C ARG A 31 -7.07 -2.47 -2.26
N MET A 32 -6.33 -2.73 -3.33
CA MET A 32 -5.44 -1.74 -3.95
C MET A 32 -6.22 -0.51 -4.41
N ARG A 33 -7.36 -0.70 -5.08
CA ARG A 33 -8.24 0.41 -5.50
C ARG A 33 -8.73 1.22 -4.31
N ARG A 34 -9.14 0.56 -3.21
CA ARG A 34 -9.56 1.24 -1.99
C ARG A 34 -8.43 2.07 -1.38
N SER A 35 -7.22 1.53 -1.32
CA SER A 35 -6.04 2.26 -0.83
C SER A 35 -5.71 3.47 -1.70
N GLN A 36 -5.79 3.32 -3.03
CA GLN A 36 -5.60 4.44 -3.96
C GLN A 36 -6.64 5.54 -3.75
N GLN A 37 -7.92 5.17 -3.59
CA GLN A 37 -8.98 6.13 -3.30
C GLN A 37 -8.74 6.88 -1.99
N ALA A 38 -8.29 6.19 -0.94
CA ALA A 38 -7.95 6.83 0.34
C ALA A 38 -6.82 7.86 0.18
N VAL A 39 -5.76 7.52 -0.57
CA VAL A 39 -4.67 8.45 -0.87
C VAL A 39 -5.16 9.65 -1.66
N LEU A 40 -5.98 9.44 -2.70
CA LEU A 40 -6.54 10.54 -3.49
C LEU A 40 -7.45 11.43 -2.63
N ALA A 41 -8.26 10.85 -1.75
CA ALA A 41 -9.11 11.59 -0.83
C ALA A 41 -8.31 12.42 0.20
N SER A 42 -7.08 12.00 0.55
CA SER A 42 -6.20 12.78 1.43
C SER A 42 -5.49 13.96 0.76
N ARG A 43 -5.47 14.04 -0.58
CA ARG A 43 -4.74 15.10 -1.32
C ARG A 43 -5.14 16.53 -0.92
N PRO A 44 -6.43 16.88 -0.77
CA PRO A 44 -6.79 18.25 -0.39
C PRO A 44 -6.18 18.65 0.96
N TYR A 45 -6.15 17.73 1.93
CA TYR A 45 -5.51 17.99 3.22
C TYR A 45 -4.00 18.20 3.07
N GLU A 46 -3.31 17.33 2.32
CA GLU A 46 -1.87 17.47 2.04
C GLU A 46 -1.56 18.82 1.38
N GLU A 47 -2.34 19.23 0.38
CA GLU A 47 -2.17 20.49 -0.32
C GLU A 47 -2.28 21.69 0.63
N ARG A 48 -3.31 21.72 1.50
CA ARG A 48 -3.47 22.81 2.49
C ARG A 48 -2.35 22.79 3.51
N LEU A 49 -1.99 21.62 4.03
CA LEU A 49 -0.91 21.49 4.99
C LEU A 49 0.42 21.99 4.40
N ARG A 50 0.73 21.59 3.17
CA ARG A 50 1.93 22.03 2.45
C ARG A 50 1.94 23.54 2.22
N ALA A 51 0.79 24.12 1.86
CA ALA A 51 0.67 25.58 1.71
C ALA A 51 1.01 26.29 3.03
N VAL A 52 0.38 25.89 4.14
CA VAL A 52 0.64 26.48 5.47
C VAL A 52 2.10 26.30 5.89
N LEU A 53 2.68 25.13 5.68
CA LEU A 53 4.08 24.87 6.00
C LEU A 53 5.04 25.72 5.15
N ASN A 54 4.74 25.91 3.86
CA ASN A 54 5.52 26.79 2.99
C ASN A 54 5.41 28.26 3.40
N ASP A 55 4.23 28.71 3.84
CA ASP A 55 4.03 30.06 4.34
C ASP A 55 4.78 30.29 5.66
N LEU A 56 4.89 29.26 6.50
CA LEU A 56 5.56 29.34 7.80
C LEU A 56 7.08 29.13 7.72
N ALA A 57 7.57 28.40 6.72
CA ALA A 57 8.99 28.05 6.55
C ALA A 57 9.95 29.27 6.57
N PRO A 58 9.65 30.42 5.92
CA PRO A 58 10.51 31.60 5.96
C PRO A 58 10.66 32.23 7.36
N TYR A 59 9.69 32.00 8.24
CA TYR A 59 9.65 32.60 9.58
C TYR A 59 10.15 31.65 10.67
N THR A 60 10.54 30.43 10.31
CA THR A 60 10.90 29.40 11.29
C THR A 60 12.41 29.17 11.28
N ASP A 61 13.05 29.38 12.43
CA ASP A 61 14.44 29.01 12.62
C ASP A 61 14.54 27.48 12.89
N PRO A 62 15.33 26.73 12.08
CA PRO A 62 15.52 25.28 12.26
C PRO A 62 15.98 24.85 13.65
N GLU A 63 16.64 25.73 14.41
CA GLU A 63 17.11 25.46 15.77
C GLU A 63 15.98 25.59 16.82
N THR A 64 14.87 26.27 16.50
CA THR A 64 13.79 26.56 17.45
C THR A 64 12.85 25.38 17.69
N HIS A 65 12.70 24.47 16.72
CA HIS A 65 11.76 23.35 16.82
C HIS A 65 12.47 21.99 16.69
N PRO A 66 12.32 21.05 17.65
CA PRO A 66 13.00 19.75 17.64
C PRO A 66 12.74 18.85 16.41
N LEU A 67 11.65 19.07 15.66
CA LEU A 67 11.35 18.39 14.39
C LEU A 67 12.01 19.01 13.16
N LEU A 68 12.55 20.23 13.27
CA LEU A 68 13.27 20.93 12.20
C LEU A 68 14.79 20.85 12.37
N ALA A 69 15.26 20.47 13.57
CA ALA A 69 16.67 20.26 13.86
C ALA A 69 17.29 19.22 12.91
N ARG A 70 18.39 19.60 12.24
CA ARG A 70 19.13 18.72 11.34
C ARG A 70 19.96 17.73 12.16
N ARG A 71 19.48 16.50 12.30
CA ARG A 71 20.20 15.43 12.99
C ARG A 71 21.10 14.68 12.01
N GLU A 72 22.31 14.36 12.44
CA GLU A 72 23.20 13.47 11.70
C GLU A 72 22.59 12.06 11.66
N THR A 73 22.19 11.61 10.47
CA THR A 73 21.74 10.23 10.25
C THR A 73 22.95 9.30 10.30
N LYS A 74 22.95 8.38 11.27
CA LYS A 74 23.97 7.33 11.42
C LYS A 74 23.77 6.20 10.41
#